data_AF-A0A7Z9QZ75-F1
#
_entry.id   AF-A0A7Z9QZ75-F1
#
_cell.length_a   1.000
_cell.length_b   1.000
_cell.length_c   1.000
_cell.angle_alpha   90.00
_cell.angle_beta   90.00
_cell.angle_gamma   90.00
#
_symmetry.space_group_name_H-M   'P 1'
#
loop_
_entity.id
_entity.type
_entity.pdbx_description
1 polymer ?
#
loop_
_entity_poly.entity_id
_entity_poly.type
_entity_poly.pdbx_seq_one_letter_code
_entity_poly.pdbx_strand_id
1 'polypeptide(L)'
;MINQQTPICQIAVVLDPSSSTTVFYIEEILAHAGISYDLVRAENLGNQIDLRTLIILIGDLHFDRSDKNKIEEYVKSGGAAIWLDSDPELSEIFGVRITEVIEEGYIIELEESSPITSGLRSSLHIFGGTKFHATAGTSLAKLADIQYQPAGDAIVENRYGKGYTVALAADLIGSIVLIQQGIPVTQDGQPAPDGSAPIDDDILKTEDGFVLNWEWDRTPIIPDTQPVFLEPITDELRELIIKAILRCFEVKSRTTPILWYYPRGLKSIAMMSHDSDHNDQQLARSLLEVTDHLDIKTTWCIIYPGGYTPEFYQTLQDRDYEIALHFDALTKKTYTSWTRDDFNYQHQWLIREADISKLKSNKNHYTRWENRLEFFHWCQAKGIEVDQSKGPSKLGTIGFPFGGSHPWYPIDDNGKR
;
A
#
# COMPACT_ATOMS: atom_id res chain seq x y z
N MET A 1 40.27 -20.31 2.08
CA MET A 1 38.98 -19.97 2.70
C MET A 1 38.79 -18.48 2.55
N ILE A 2 38.04 -18.05 1.54
CA ILE A 2 37.68 -16.65 1.36
C ILE A 2 36.57 -16.41 2.38
N ASN A 3 36.85 -15.58 3.40
CA ASN A 3 35.83 -15.06 4.30
C ASN A 3 34.89 -14.22 3.44
N GLN A 4 33.79 -14.79 2.95
CA GLN A 4 32.72 -14.02 2.31
C GLN A 4 32.02 -13.26 3.45
N GLN A 5 32.55 -12.07 3.77
CA GLN A 5 31.75 -11.08 4.49
C GLN A 5 30.53 -10.80 3.63
N THR A 6 29.35 -11.00 4.20
CA THR A 6 28.09 -10.61 3.58
C THR A 6 28.21 -9.15 3.15
N PRO A 7 27.95 -8.82 1.86
CA PRO A 7 28.03 -7.44 1.41
C PRO A 7 27.05 -6.58 2.19
N ILE A 8 27.56 -5.49 2.77
CA ILE A 8 26.80 -4.55 3.59
C ILE A 8 26.13 -3.52 2.66
N CYS A 9 24.81 -3.33 2.81
CA CYS A 9 24.07 -2.35 2.03
C CYS A 9 24.40 -0.89 2.43
N GLN A 10 24.24 0.05 1.50
CA GLN A 10 24.45 1.48 1.80
C GLN A 10 23.39 2.07 2.73
N ILE A 11 22.21 1.44 2.78
CA ILE A 11 21.05 1.84 3.57
C ILE A 11 20.90 0.84 4.71
N ALA A 12 20.79 1.34 5.95
CA ALA A 12 20.32 0.58 7.08
C ALA A 12 18.91 1.04 7.47
N VAL A 13 17.95 0.12 7.47
CA VAL A 13 16.62 0.35 8.05
C VAL A 13 16.67 -0.13 9.49
N VAL A 14 16.40 0.78 10.42
CA VAL A 14 16.49 0.54 11.85
C VAL A 14 15.08 0.49 12.43
N LEU A 15 14.75 -0.66 13.01
CA LEU A 15 13.47 -0.90 13.66
C LEU A 15 13.65 -1.84 14.87
N ASP A 16 12.67 -1.84 15.77
CA ASP A 16 12.62 -2.76 16.91
C ASP A 16 11.41 -3.71 16.79
N PRO A 17 11.56 -5.00 17.16
CA PRO A 17 10.43 -5.91 17.30
C PRO A 17 9.29 -5.42 18.21
N SER A 18 9.55 -4.49 19.13
CA SER A 18 8.51 -3.90 20.00
C SER A 18 7.71 -2.77 19.35
N SER A 19 8.13 -2.25 18.19
CA SER A 19 7.43 -1.18 17.49
C SER A 19 6.06 -1.65 16.96
N SER A 20 5.20 -0.71 16.55
CA SER A 20 3.94 -1.03 15.87
C SER A 20 4.17 -1.99 14.71
N THR A 21 3.33 -2.99 14.56
CA THR A 21 3.50 -4.04 13.54
C THR A 21 3.41 -3.51 12.11
N THR A 22 2.75 -2.36 11.91
CA THR A 22 2.70 -1.71 10.59
C THR A 22 4.07 -1.29 10.08
N VAL A 23 5.04 -0.98 10.95
CA VAL A 23 6.35 -0.47 10.52
C VAL A 23 7.13 -1.48 9.66
N PHE A 24 6.87 -2.78 9.81
CA PHE A 24 7.47 -3.82 8.97
C PHE A 24 7.04 -3.74 7.51
N TYR A 25 5.96 -3.02 7.20
CA TYR A 25 5.54 -2.75 5.83
C TYR A 25 6.57 -1.88 5.06
N ILE A 26 7.54 -1.24 5.74
CA ILE A 26 8.69 -0.61 5.08
C ILE A 26 9.42 -1.59 4.14
N GLU A 27 9.50 -2.87 4.51
CA GLU A 27 10.17 -3.87 3.70
C GLU A 27 9.52 -4.00 2.33
N GLU A 28 8.19 -3.92 2.28
CA GLU A 28 7.42 -3.98 1.04
C GLU A 28 7.56 -2.71 0.21
N ILE A 29 7.51 -1.53 0.87
CA ILE A 29 7.73 -0.24 0.22
C ILE A 29 9.09 -0.24 -0.51
N LEU A 30 10.16 -0.66 0.18
CA LEU A 30 11.50 -0.68 -0.37
C LEU A 30 11.70 -1.80 -1.40
N ALA A 31 11.10 -2.98 -1.18
CA ALA A 31 11.17 -4.09 -2.13
C ALA A 31 10.47 -3.75 -3.45
N HIS A 32 9.28 -3.16 -3.40
CA HIS A 32 8.56 -2.68 -4.59
C HIS A 32 9.36 -1.58 -5.30
N ALA A 33 9.92 -0.64 -4.55
CA ALA A 33 10.81 0.37 -5.11
C ALA A 33 12.15 -0.20 -5.63
N GLY A 34 12.46 -1.48 -5.43
CA GLY A 34 13.70 -2.09 -5.89
C GLY A 34 14.95 -1.57 -5.18
N ILE A 35 14.79 -1.04 -3.96
CA ILE A 35 15.87 -0.46 -3.14
C ILE A 35 16.45 -1.54 -2.22
N SER A 36 17.77 -1.71 -2.25
CA SER A 36 18.49 -2.63 -1.35
C SER A 36 18.79 -1.97 0.00
N TYR A 37 18.57 -2.70 1.09
CA TYR A 37 18.81 -2.27 2.45
C TYR A 37 19.23 -3.45 3.34
N ASP A 38 19.90 -3.13 4.45
CA ASP A 38 20.05 -4.07 5.57
C ASP A 38 19.04 -3.71 6.65
N LEU A 39 18.35 -4.73 7.17
CA LEU A 39 17.54 -4.59 8.37
C LEU A 39 18.43 -4.68 9.62
N VAL A 40 18.37 -3.66 10.48
CA VAL A 40 19.24 -3.52 11.65
C VAL A 40 18.40 -3.29 12.89
N ARG A 41 18.58 -4.12 13.92
CA ARG A 41 17.99 -3.85 15.24
C ARG A 41 18.67 -2.63 15.87
N ALA A 42 17.90 -1.80 16.58
CA ALA A 42 18.40 -0.57 17.23
C ALA A 42 19.69 -0.79 18.02
N GLU A 43 19.72 -1.80 18.89
CA GLU A 43 20.88 -2.20 19.71
C GLU A 43 22.15 -2.56 18.92
N ASN A 44 22.02 -2.87 17.63
CA ASN A 44 23.13 -3.26 16.75
C ASN A 44 23.55 -2.15 15.79
N LEU A 45 22.85 -1.01 15.77
CA LEU A 45 23.15 0.09 14.85
C LEU A 45 24.55 0.64 15.07
N GLY A 46 24.91 0.89 16.33
CA GLY A 46 26.18 1.51 16.70
C GLY A 46 27.43 0.74 16.26
N ASN A 47 27.33 -0.56 15.94
CA ASN A 47 28.45 -1.39 15.50
C ASN A 47 28.75 -1.28 14.00
N GLN A 48 27.82 -0.72 13.22
CA GLN A 48 27.86 -0.74 11.76
C GLN A 48 27.46 0.60 11.13
N ILE A 49 27.11 1.60 11.94
CA ILE A 49 26.63 2.91 11.48
C ILE A 49 27.64 3.61 10.55
N ASP A 50 28.95 3.49 10.84
CA ASP A 50 30.03 4.09 10.05
C ASP A 50 30.18 3.49 8.64
N LEU A 51 29.55 2.34 8.39
CA LEU A 51 29.55 1.66 7.09
C LEU A 51 28.37 2.10 6.21
N ARG A 52 27.47 2.93 6.73
CA ARG A 52 26.22 3.32 6.08
C ARG A 52 26.36 4.67 5.37
N THR A 53 25.68 4.80 4.24
CA THR A 53 25.45 6.10 3.60
C THR A 53 24.21 6.77 4.19
N LEU A 54 23.20 5.97 4.50
CA LEU A 54 21.90 6.40 5.03
C LEU A 54 21.45 5.43 6.13
N ILE A 55 20.95 5.99 7.23
CA ILE A 55 20.15 5.26 8.22
C ILE A 55 18.71 5.75 8.15
N ILE A 56 17.75 4.84 8.24
CA ILE A 56 16.32 5.16 8.31
C ILE A 56 15.83 4.65 9.66
N LEU A 57 15.38 5.56 10.51
CA LEU A 57 14.93 5.26 11.87
C LEU A 57 13.40 5.25 11.86
N ILE A 58 12.80 4.09 12.19
CA ILE A 58 11.36 3.87 12.01
C ILE A 58 10.73 3.32 13.28
N GLY A 59 9.60 3.91 13.66
CA GLY A 59 8.74 3.41 14.73
C GLY A 59 9.31 3.66 16.12
N ASP A 60 8.67 3.08 17.13
CA ASP A 60 8.98 3.34 18.54
C ASP A 60 10.37 2.82 18.97
N LEU A 61 11.39 3.62 18.68
CA LEU A 61 12.79 3.36 18.97
C LEU A 61 13.20 4.07 20.25
N HIS A 62 14.00 3.38 21.05
CA HIS A 62 14.58 3.92 22.28
C HIS A 62 16.08 3.64 22.30
N PHE A 63 16.88 4.66 22.04
CA PHE A 63 18.33 4.54 22.11
C PHE A 63 18.87 4.94 23.48
N ASP A 64 19.89 4.23 23.94
CA ASP A 64 20.63 4.67 25.12
C ASP A 64 21.49 5.91 24.79
N ARG A 65 22.06 6.53 25.82
CA ARG A 65 22.89 7.74 25.64
C ARG A 65 24.12 7.49 24.75
N SER A 66 24.70 6.30 24.79
CA SER A 66 25.87 5.96 23.98
C SER A 66 25.49 5.89 22.49
N ASP A 67 24.41 5.21 22.16
CA ASP A 67 23.95 5.08 20.78
C ASP A 67 23.42 6.41 20.22
N LYS A 68 22.74 7.22 21.03
CA LYS A 68 22.37 8.60 20.67
C LYS A 68 23.59 9.43 20.28
N ASN A 69 24.64 9.41 21.09
CA ASN A 69 25.88 10.13 20.78
C ASN A 69 26.54 9.63 19.49
N LYS A 70 26.48 8.31 19.21
CA LYS A 70 27.01 7.75 17.95
C LYS A 70 26.20 8.20 16.74
N ILE A 71 24.87 8.20 16.84
CA ILE A 71 23.98 8.68 15.77
C ILE A 71 24.25 10.17 15.51
N GLU A 72 24.34 10.98 16.57
CA GLU A 72 24.67 12.41 16.47
C GLU A 72 26.02 12.61 15.78
N GLU A 73 27.08 11.92 16.22
CA GLU A 73 28.41 12.03 15.64
C GLU A 73 28.45 11.56 14.18
N TYR A 74 27.76 10.46 13.86
CA TYR A 74 27.61 9.97 12.49
C TYR A 74 27.01 11.04 11.58
N VAL A 75 25.87 11.62 11.96
CA VAL A 75 25.24 12.69 11.16
C VAL A 75 26.16 13.90 11.09
N LYS A 76 26.68 14.37 12.22
CA LYS A 76 27.56 15.54 12.31
C LYS A 76 28.81 15.41 11.44
N SER A 77 29.38 14.21 11.34
CA SER A 77 30.55 13.89 10.50
C SER A 77 30.22 13.73 9.01
N GLY A 78 28.94 13.68 8.64
CA GLY A 78 28.48 13.71 7.25
C GLY A 78 27.52 12.58 6.86
N GLY A 79 27.10 11.73 7.80
CA GLY A 79 26.06 10.73 7.57
C GLY A 79 24.72 11.35 7.18
N ALA A 80 23.87 10.57 6.52
CA ALA A 80 22.49 10.92 6.28
C ALA A 80 21.53 10.09 7.15
N ALA A 81 20.43 10.70 7.60
CA ALA A 81 19.40 10.04 8.39
C ALA A 81 17.98 10.44 7.97
N ILE A 82 17.05 9.48 7.97
CA ILE A 82 15.61 9.73 7.84
C ILE A 82 14.92 9.31 9.13
N TRP A 83 13.97 10.11 9.60
CA TRP A 83 13.12 9.82 10.75
C TRP A 83 11.68 9.61 10.29
N LEU A 84 11.09 8.49 10.71
CA LEU A 84 9.71 8.06 10.45
C LEU A 84 9.07 7.59 11.76
N ASP A 85 8.36 8.47 12.45
CA ASP A 85 7.75 8.26 13.78
C ASP A 85 8.67 7.53 14.78
N SER A 86 9.87 8.08 15.02
CA SER A 86 10.99 7.44 15.71
C SER A 86 11.40 8.11 17.05
N ASP A 87 12.48 7.66 17.70
CA ASP A 87 12.99 8.18 18.99
C ASP A 87 12.91 9.73 19.09
N PRO A 88 12.04 10.27 19.97
CA PRO A 88 11.83 11.70 20.11
C PRO A 88 13.05 12.48 20.59
N GLU A 89 13.99 11.83 21.30
CA GLU A 89 15.19 12.47 21.83
C GLU A 89 16.21 12.79 20.72
N LEU A 90 16.04 12.26 19.52
CA LEU A 90 16.83 12.63 18.35
C LEU A 90 16.28 13.85 17.61
N SER A 91 15.15 14.43 18.02
CA SER A 91 14.48 15.53 17.29
C SER A 91 15.40 16.73 16.97
N GLU A 92 16.36 17.04 17.85
CA GLU A 92 17.33 18.13 17.62
C GLU A 92 18.21 17.89 16.38
N ILE A 93 18.68 16.66 16.13
CA ILE A 93 19.51 16.37 14.94
C ILE A 93 18.70 16.56 13.66
N PHE A 94 17.39 16.33 13.72
CA PHE A 94 16.45 16.54 12.63
C PHE A 94 15.97 18.00 12.51
N GLY A 95 16.38 18.89 13.42
CA GLY A 95 16.02 20.31 13.39
C GLY A 95 14.54 20.54 13.65
N VAL A 96 13.90 19.66 14.41
CA VAL A 96 12.48 19.73 14.77
C VAL A 96 12.30 19.72 16.28
N ARG A 97 11.14 20.18 16.73
CA ARG A 97 10.61 19.93 18.06
C ARG A 97 9.31 19.16 17.92
N ILE A 98 9.21 18.06 18.65
CA ILE A 98 7.98 17.25 18.74
C ILE A 98 7.00 17.95 19.67
N THR A 99 5.72 17.95 19.30
CA THR A 99 4.64 18.48 20.14
C THR A 99 3.66 17.37 20.55
N GLU A 100 2.46 17.39 20.00
CA GLU A 100 1.39 16.45 20.30
C GLU A 100 1.30 15.39 19.19
N VAL A 101 0.58 14.31 19.48
CA VAL A 101 0.20 13.34 18.46
C VAL A 101 -0.85 13.93 17.51
N ILE A 102 -0.90 13.40 16.29
CA ILE A 102 -2.00 13.62 15.35
C ILE A 102 -2.74 12.29 15.18
N GLU A 103 -4.07 12.32 15.28
CA GLU A 103 -4.89 11.14 15.04
C GLU A 103 -5.18 10.97 13.55
N GLU A 104 -5.49 12.06 12.86
CA GLU A 104 -5.84 12.10 11.44
C GLU A 104 -5.58 13.52 10.89
N GLY A 105 -5.16 13.62 9.63
CA GLY A 105 -4.86 14.90 9.02
C GLY A 105 -4.30 14.80 7.60
N TYR A 106 -3.73 15.90 7.13
CA TYR A 106 -3.31 16.04 5.73
C TYR A 106 -1.95 16.72 5.64
N ILE A 107 -1.10 16.24 4.73
CA ILE A 107 0.13 16.95 4.35
C ILE A 107 -0.24 18.00 3.29
N ILE A 108 -0.03 19.27 3.61
CA ILE A 108 -0.44 20.42 2.79
C ILE A 108 0.73 21.39 2.55
N GLU A 109 0.49 22.43 1.74
CA GLU A 109 1.48 23.50 1.47
C GLU A 109 2.86 22.95 1.06
N LEU A 110 2.86 22.10 0.03
CA LEU A 110 4.05 21.44 -0.49
C LEU A 110 5.02 22.44 -1.14
N GLU A 111 6.30 22.37 -0.78
CA GLU A 111 7.36 23.12 -1.44
C GLU A 111 7.64 22.52 -2.83
N GLU A 112 7.11 23.15 -3.88
CA GLU A 112 7.18 22.62 -5.25
C GLU A 112 8.61 22.51 -5.80
N SER A 113 9.56 23.31 -5.31
CA SER A 113 10.95 23.26 -5.76
C SER A 113 11.75 22.12 -5.14
N SER A 114 11.25 21.49 -4.07
CA SER A 114 11.91 20.39 -3.40
C SER A 114 11.67 19.06 -4.14
N PRO A 115 12.72 18.29 -4.45
CA PRO A 115 12.56 16.96 -5.04
C PRO A 115 11.75 15.97 -4.18
N ILE A 116 11.59 16.22 -2.88
CA ILE A 116 10.81 15.35 -1.97
C ILE A 116 9.31 15.51 -2.20
N THR A 117 8.86 16.75 -2.43
CA THR A 117 7.44 17.12 -2.45
C THR A 117 6.94 17.46 -3.85
N SER A 118 7.84 17.70 -4.81
CA SER A 118 7.47 18.04 -6.19
C SER A 118 6.65 16.92 -6.85
N GLY A 119 5.56 17.30 -7.54
CA GLY A 119 4.78 16.41 -8.41
C GLY A 119 3.71 15.56 -7.72
N LEU A 120 3.55 15.68 -6.39
CA LEU A 120 2.46 15.06 -5.64
C LEU A 120 1.15 15.84 -5.88
N ARG A 121 0.01 15.16 -5.91
CA ARG A 121 -1.28 15.71 -6.35
C ARG A 121 -2.45 15.33 -5.45
N SER A 122 -2.33 14.24 -4.70
CA SER A 122 -3.37 13.76 -3.79
C SER A 122 -3.52 14.69 -2.58
N SER A 123 -4.56 14.45 -1.78
CA SER A 123 -4.77 15.12 -0.49
C SER A 123 -3.70 14.77 0.55
N LEU A 124 -2.89 13.71 0.32
CA LEU A 124 -1.89 13.19 1.24
C LEU A 124 -2.46 12.96 2.66
N HIS A 125 -3.62 12.32 2.70
CA HIS A 125 -4.30 11.93 3.94
C HIS A 125 -3.44 10.97 4.76
N ILE A 126 -3.22 11.32 6.03
CA ILE A 126 -2.45 10.55 7.01
C ILE A 126 -3.28 10.24 8.26
N PHE A 127 -2.87 9.18 8.96
CA PHE A 127 -3.45 8.70 10.20
C PHE A 127 -2.33 8.42 11.20
N GLY A 128 -2.50 8.91 12.42
CA GLY A 128 -1.59 8.64 13.52
C GLY A 128 -0.24 9.37 13.43
N GLY A 129 0.57 9.15 14.47
CA GLY A 129 1.95 9.62 14.58
C GLY A 129 2.10 11.00 15.20
N THR A 130 3.24 11.63 14.90
CA THR A 130 3.72 12.79 15.65
C THR A 130 3.67 14.09 14.85
N LYS A 131 3.29 15.21 15.50
CA LYS A 131 3.38 16.57 14.93
C LYS A 131 4.75 17.21 15.20
N PHE A 132 5.23 18.00 14.24
CA PHE A 132 6.46 18.77 14.41
C PHE A 132 6.25 20.28 14.36
N HIS A 133 7.22 20.98 14.92
CA HIS A 133 7.60 22.30 14.45
C HIS A 133 9.08 22.33 14.08
N ALA A 134 9.39 22.86 12.92
CA ALA A 134 10.75 23.15 12.51
C ALA A 134 11.37 24.18 13.48
N THR A 135 12.59 23.91 13.95
CA THR A 135 13.35 24.80 14.84
C THR A 135 14.59 25.33 14.12
N ALA A 136 15.47 24.41 13.68
CA ALA A 136 16.63 24.70 12.85
C ALA A 136 16.47 24.16 11.42
N GLY A 137 15.59 23.18 11.23
CA GLY A 137 15.28 22.62 9.93
C GLY A 137 14.44 23.54 9.04
N THR A 138 14.41 23.24 7.76
CA THR A 138 13.57 23.90 6.76
C THR A 138 12.35 23.04 6.49
N SER A 139 11.16 23.61 6.70
CA SER A 139 9.90 22.95 6.39
C SER A 139 9.68 22.89 4.88
N LEU A 140 9.40 21.69 4.38
CA LEU A 140 9.08 21.39 2.98
C LEU A 140 7.59 21.13 2.76
N ALA A 141 6.85 20.89 3.84
CA ALA A 141 5.40 20.74 3.83
C ALA A 141 4.83 21.01 5.22
N LYS A 142 3.60 21.49 5.26
CA LYS A 142 2.83 21.70 6.49
C LYS A 142 1.91 20.52 6.77
N LEU A 143 1.48 20.44 8.02
CA LEU A 143 0.51 19.48 8.49
C LEU A 143 -0.78 20.22 8.84
N ALA A 144 -1.91 19.69 8.41
CA ALA A 144 -3.23 20.09 8.88
C ALA A 144 -3.92 18.93 9.60
N ASP A 145 -4.81 19.24 10.55
CA ASP A 145 -5.69 18.25 11.16
C ASP A 145 -6.87 17.88 10.24
N ILE A 146 -7.72 16.96 10.71
CA ILE A 146 -8.90 16.50 9.96
C ILE A 146 -9.91 17.63 9.66
N GLN A 147 -9.88 18.76 10.38
CA GLN A 147 -10.66 19.96 10.10
C GLN A 147 -9.91 20.97 9.21
N TYR A 148 -8.83 20.54 8.56
CA TYR A 148 -7.97 21.37 7.71
C TYR A 148 -7.36 22.58 8.45
N GLN A 149 -7.23 22.52 9.77
CA GLN A 149 -6.58 23.58 10.54
C GLN A 149 -5.07 23.33 10.63
N PRO A 150 -4.22 24.39 10.56
CA PRO A 150 -2.78 24.23 10.68
C PRO A 150 -2.37 23.53 11.99
N ALA A 151 -1.65 22.42 11.86
CA ALA A 151 -1.24 21.54 12.96
C ALA A 151 0.28 21.43 13.12
N GLY A 152 1.08 21.97 12.19
CA GLY A 152 2.54 22.02 12.29
C GLY A 152 3.26 21.85 10.97
N ASP A 153 4.46 21.28 11.03
CA ASP A 153 5.28 20.91 9.89
C ASP A 153 5.18 19.39 9.67
N ALA A 154 5.02 18.96 8.42
CA ALA A 154 4.90 17.56 8.04
C ALA A 154 6.22 16.97 7.53
N ILE A 155 6.99 17.76 6.79
CA ILE A 155 8.26 17.34 6.21
C ILE A 155 9.29 18.40 6.51
N VAL A 156 10.38 18.02 7.16
CA VAL A 156 11.46 18.96 7.52
C VAL A 156 12.79 18.38 7.09
N GLU A 157 13.55 19.14 6.31
CA GLU A 157 14.96 18.82 6.04
C GLU A 157 15.89 19.64 6.94
N ASN A 158 17.03 19.09 7.33
CA ASN A 158 17.99 19.79 8.16
C ASN A 158 19.46 19.46 7.79
N ARG A 159 20.33 20.42 8.11
CA ARG A 159 21.79 20.29 8.07
C ARG A 159 22.32 20.29 9.49
N TYR A 160 22.77 19.12 9.94
CA TYR A 160 23.40 18.97 11.26
C TYR A 160 24.89 18.66 11.09
N GLY A 161 25.76 19.62 11.42
CA GLY A 161 27.18 19.54 11.09
C GLY A 161 27.39 19.44 9.57
N LYS A 162 28.03 18.35 9.11
CA LYS A 162 28.22 18.04 7.68
C LYS A 162 27.13 17.10 7.11
N GLY A 163 26.21 16.66 7.96
CA GLY A 163 25.17 15.69 7.64
C GLY A 163 23.98 16.28 6.91
N TYR A 164 23.03 15.40 6.61
CA TYR A 164 21.74 15.76 6.07
C TYR A 164 20.67 14.86 6.65
N THR A 165 19.58 15.45 7.12
CA THR A 165 18.49 14.71 7.73
C THR A 165 17.15 15.11 7.16
N VAL A 166 16.23 14.16 7.09
CA VAL A 166 14.82 14.41 6.75
C VAL A 166 13.94 13.82 7.85
N ALA A 167 13.07 14.63 8.42
CA ALA A 167 12.01 14.16 9.32
C ALA A 167 10.68 14.16 8.57
N LEU A 168 10.00 13.03 8.62
CA LEU A 168 8.67 12.82 8.09
C LEU A 168 7.73 12.62 9.28
N ALA A 169 6.80 13.57 9.44
CA ALA A 169 5.79 13.56 10.50
C ALA A 169 4.73 12.50 10.20
N ALA A 170 3.86 12.28 11.18
CA ALA A 170 2.79 11.27 11.14
C ALA A 170 3.30 9.83 10.94
N ASP A 171 2.41 8.86 11.09
CA ASP A 171 2.70 7.46 10.77
C ASP A 171 2.39 7.19 9.30
N LEU A 172 3.32 7.57 8.40
CA LEU A 172 3.12 7.36 6.96
C LEU A 172 2.92 5.89 6.60
N ILE A 173 3.63 4.98 7.28
CA ILE A 173 3.58 3.54 6.98
C ILE A 173 2.25 2.96 7.47
N GLY A 174 1.83 3.30 8.69
CA GLY A 174 0.51 2.95 9.21
C GLY A 174 -0.62 3.53 8.37
N SER A 175 -0.49 4.77 7.90
CA SER A 175 -1.45 5.40 6.99
C SER A 175 -1.61 4.61 5.70
N ILE A 176 -0.50 4.21 5.06
CA ILE A 176 -0.52 3.37 3.85
C ILE A 176 -1.27 2.06 4.14
N VAL A 177 -0.90 1.35 5.21
CA VAL A 177 -1.52 0.08 5.58
C VAL A 177 -3.02 0.24 5.86
N LEU A 178 -3.41 1.29 6.60
CA LEU A 178 -4.80 1.54 6.96
C LEU A 178 -5.66 1.86 5.73
N ILE A 179 -5.17 2.70 4.82
CA ILE A 179 -5.91 3.03 3.59
C ILE A 179 -6.06 1.79 2.70
N GLN A 180 -5.01 0.99 2.53
CA GLN A 180 -5.08 -0.20 1.67
C GLN A 180 -5.96 -1.32 2.22
N GLN A 181 -5.82 -1.63 3.50
CA GLN A 181 -6.54 -2.73 4.13
C GLN A 181 -7.95 -2.33 4.55
N GLY A 182 -8.14 -1.06 4.91
CA GLY A 182 -9.34 -0.57 5.55
C GLY A 182 -9.51 -1.09 6.98
N ILE A 183 -10.65 -0.75 7.58
CA ILE A 183 -11.14 -1.29 8.84
C ILE A 183 -11.94 -2.59 8.63
N PRO A 184 -12.15 -3.41 9.67
CA PRO A 184 -12.98 -4.60 9.55
C PRO A 184 -14.40 -4.28 9.08
N VAL A 185 -14.88 -4.99 8.06
CA VAL A 185 -16.25 -4.83 7.54
C VAL A 185 -17.21 -5.71 8.35
N THR A 186 -17.95 -5.11 9.27
CA THR A 186 -18.97 -5.80 10.09
C THR A 186 -20.37 -5.21 9.93
N GLN A 187 -20.48 -4.09 9.23
CA GLN A 187 -21.69 -3.34 8.91
C GLN A 187 -21.42 -2.50 7.66
N ASP A 188 -22.47 -1.99 7.03
CA ASP A 188 -22.32 -1.07 5.91
C ASP A 188 -21.56 0.20 6.32
N GLY A 189 -20.84 0.77 5.36
CA GLY A 189 -20.10 2.00 5.51
C GLY A 189 -21.02 3.24 5.52
N GLN A 190 -20.44 4.40 5.82
CA GLN A 190 -21.18 5.65 5.71
C GLN A 190 -21.27 6.07 4.23
N PRO A 191 -22.48 6.26 3.68
CA PRO A 191 -22.64 6.65 2.28
C PRO A 191 -22.11 8.06 2.03
N ALA A 192 -21.75 8.33 0.78
CA ALA A 192 -21.34 9.67 0.38
C ALA A 192 -22.48 10.69 0.64
N PRO A 193 -22.21 11.84 1.29
CA PRO A 193 -23.24 12.84 1.60
C PRO A 193 -23.96 13.41 0.37
N ASP A 194 -23.35 13.32 -0.81
CA ASP A 194 -23.89 13.77 -2.09
C ASP A 194 -24.74 12.69 -2.82
N GLY A 195 -24.88 11.50 -2.23
CA GLY A 195 -25.64 10.38 -2.79
C GLY A 195 -24.94 9.63 -3.93
N SER A 196 -23.69 9.94 -4.24
CA SER A 196 -22.94 9.32 -5.34
C SER A 196 -22.47 7.88 -5.06
N ALA A 197 -22.42 7.49 -3.79
CA ALA A 197 -22.04 6.15 -3.34
C ALA A 197 -22.94 5.69 -2.18
N PRO A 198 -24.13 5.12 -2.50
CA PRO A 198 -24.98 4.47 -1.51
C PRO A 198 -24.40 3.09 -1.17
N ILE A 199 -23.44 3.07 -0.25
CA ILE A 199 -22.80 1.84 0.26
C ILE A 199 -23.57 1.25 1.45
N ASP A 200 -24.58 1.96 1.95
CA ASP A 200 -25.59 1.52 2.92
C ASP A 200 -26.72 0.70 2.26
N ASP A 201 -26.36 -0.28 1.43
CA ASP A 201 -27.29 -1.05 0.60
C ASP A 201 -27.60 -2.46 1.13
N ASP A 202 -27.37 -2.70 2.43
CA ASP A 202 -27.54 -3.99 3.12
C ASP A 202 -26.65 -5.11 2.55
N ILE A 203 -25.54 -4.75 1.89
CA ILE A 203 -24.55 -5.69 1.32
C ILE A 203 -23.15 -5.25 1.71
N LEU A 204 -22.53 -6.04 2.60
CA LEU A 204 -21.16 -5.83 3.04
C LEU A 204 -20.13 -6.07 1.90
N LYS A 205 -19.41 -5.03 1.52
CA LYS A 205 -18.41 -4.95 0.46
C LYS A 205 -17.09 -4.41 0.99
N THR A 206 -16.06 -4.52 0.18
CA THR A 206 -14.73 -3.98 0.49
C THR A 206 -14.75 -2.52 0.89
N GLU A 207 -15.53 -1.69 0.17
CA GLU A 207 -15.64 -0.25 0.37
C GLU A 207 -16.41 0.17 1.63
N ASP A 208 -17.06 -0.74 2.36
CA ASP A 208 -17.66 -0.40 3.66
C ASP A 208 -16.60 -0.15 4.74
N GLY A 209 -15.39 -0.68 4.53
CA GLY A 209 -14.26 -0.54 5.45
C GLY A 209 -13.21 0.45 4.98
N PHE A 210 -13.43 1.20 3.91
CA PHE A 210 -12.45 2.22 3.49
C PHE A 210 -12.44 3.40 4.49
N VAL A 211 -11.32 4.14 4.52
CA VAL A 211 -11.08 5.19 5.54
C VAL A 211 -10.94 6.59 4.96
N LEU A 212 -11.09 6.74 3.65
CA LEU A 212 -10.91 8.03 3.00
C LEU A 212 -12.12 8.94 3.20
N ASN A 213 -11.85 10.25 3.20
CA ASN A 213 -12.83 11.28 3.43
C ASN A 213 -13.59 11.65 2.14
N TRP A 214 -14.92 11.66 2.22
CA TRP A 214 -15.78 12.00 1.10
C TRP A 214 -15.62 13.42 0.56
N GLU A 215 -15.25 14.39 1.39
CA GLU A 215 -15.12 15.78 0.97
C GLU A 215 -13.72 16.07 0.42
N TRP A 216 -12.70 15.55 1.10
CA TRP A 216 -11.32 16.00 0.93
C TRP A 216 -10.45 15.11 0.05
N ASP A 217 -10.76 13.81 -0.02
CA ASP A 217 -9.95 12.85 -0.78
C ASP A 217 -10.51 12.58 -2.19
N ARG A 218 -11.64 13.20 -2.53
CA ARG A 218 -12.24 13.07 -3.86
C ARG A 218 -11.97 14.27 -4.75
N THR A 219 -11.74 13.99 -6.02
CA THR A 219 -11.56 14.98 -7.07
C THR A 219 -12.85 15.13 -7.88
N PRO A 220 -13.37 16.35 -8.06
CA PRO A 220 -14.47 16.62 -8.98
C PRO A 220 -14.07 16.29 -10.43
N ILE A 221 -14.92 15.56 -11.15
CA ILE A 221 -14.72 15.34 -12.58
C ILE A 221 -15.57 16.37 -13.35
N ILE A 222 -14.94 17.15 -14.22
CA ILE A 222 -15.56 18.20 -15.05
C ILE A 222 -16.09 17.58 -16.36
N PRO A 223 -17.26 17.99 -16.88
CA PRO A 223 -18.05 19.16 -16.47
C PRO A 223 -19.20 18.94 -15.48
N ASP A 224 -19.59 17.71 -15.13
CA ASP A 224 -20.84 17.50 -14.37
C ASP A 224 -20.93 16.14 -13.67
N THR A 225 -19.81 15.62 -13.20
CA THR A 225 -19.74 14.26 -12.63
C THR A 225 -19.51 14.32 -11.12
N GLN A 226 -20.11 13.35 -10.43
CA GLN A 226 -19.90 13.15 -9.00
C GLN A 226 -18.41 13.00 -8.70
N PRO A 227 -17.90 13.57 -7.60
CA PRO A 227 -16.49 13.46 -7.25
C PRO A 227 -16.11 12.01 -6.94
N VAL A 228 -14.88 11.64 -7.27
CA VAL A 228 -14.33 10.27 -7.14
C VAL A 228 -12.93 10.29 -6.53
N PHE A 229 -12.41 9.17 -6.02
CA PHE A 229 -11.06 9.07 -5.45
C PHE A 229 -9.99 8.96 -6.54
N LEU A 230 -9.76 10.05 -7.29
CA LEU A 230 -8.94 9.99 -8.52
C LEU A 230 -7.44 9.85 -8.27
N GLU A 231 -6.95 10.26 -7.10
CA GLU A 231 -5.52 10.31 -6.80
C GLU A 231 -5.11 9.16 -5.84
N PRO A 232 -4.00 8.44 -6.12
CA PRO A 232 -3.59 7.28 -5.33
C PRO A 232 -2.78 7.70 -4.09
N ILE A 233 -3.47 8.14 -3.02
CA ILE A 233 -2.86 8.67 -1.79
C ILE A 233 -1.74 7.74 -1.27
N THR A 234 -1.98 6.44 -1.19
CA THR A 234 -0.98 5.49 -0.63
C THR A 234 0.31 5.42 -1.45
N ASP A 235 0.23 5.69 -2.75
CA ASP A 235 1.35 5.60 -3.66
C ASP A 235 2.20 6.86 -3.53
N GLU A 236 1.57 8.02 -3.38
CA GLU A 236 2.24 9.27 -3.08
C GLU A 236 2.87 9.29 -1.68
N LEU A 237 2.23 8.68 -0.68
CA LEU A 237 2.84 8.50 0.65
C LEU A 237 4.10 7.62 0.60
N ARG A 238 4.09 6.55 -0.21
CA ARG A 238 5.32 5.77 -0.48
C ARG A 238 6.36 6.63 -1.19
N GLU A 239 5.92 7.40 -2.19
CA GLU A 239 6.80 8.26 -2.98
C GLU A 239 7.52 9.29 -2.11
N LEU A 240 6.89 9.83 -1.07
CA LEU A 240 7.54 10.68 -0.07
C LEU A 240 8.75 10.00 0.60
N ILE A 241 8.58 8.75 1.04
CA ILE A 241 9.67 7.96 1.66
C ILE A 241 10.78 7.71 0.64
N ILE A 242 10.41 7.27 -0.57
CA ILE A 242 11.39 6.98 -1.62
C ILE A 242 12.15 8.24 -2.05
N LYS A 243 11.45 9.36 -2.27
CA LYS A 243 12.08 10.63 -2.64
C LYS A 243 12.98 11.17 -1.53
N ALA A 244 12.61 11.01 -0.26
CA ALA A 244 13.50 11.35 0.86
C ALA A 244 14.81 10.55 0.82
N ILE A 245 14.74 9.24 0.55
CA ILE A 245 15.93 8.38 0.36
C ILE A 245 16.78 8.91 -0.80
N LEU A 246 16.17 9.12 -1.98
CA LEU A 246 16.90 9.60 -3.17
C LEU A 246 17.54 10.97 -2.92
N ARG A 247 16.84 11.85 -2.21
CA ARG A 247 17.35 13.17 -1.83
C ARG A 247 18.58 13.06 -0.93
N CYS A 248 18.59 12.15 0.04
CA CYS A 248 19.78 11.89 0.85
C CYS A 248 20.98 11.48 -0.02
N PHE A 249 20.80 10.58 -0.98
CA PHE A 249 21.88 10.15 -1.88
C PHE A 249 22.36 11.27 -2.81
N GLU A 250 21.44 12.05 -3.38
CA GLU A 250 21.74 13.22 -4.22
C GLU A 250 22.62 14.22 -3.46
N VAL A 251 22.19 14.61 -2.27
CA VAL A 251 22.92 15.55 -1.39
C VAL A 251 24.30 15.01 -1.02
N LYS A 252 24.42 13.69 -0.84
CA LYS A 252 25.70 13.03 -0.56
C LYS A 252 26.57 12.84 -1.81
N SER A 253 26.08 13.17 -2.99
CA SER A 253 26.72 12.86 -4.28
C SER A 253 27.07 11.38 -4.39
N ARG A 254 26.15 10.52 -3.93
CA ARG A 254 26.24 9.06 -4.00
C ARG A 254 25.11 8.54 -4.88
N THR A 255 25.28 7.32 -5.39
CA THR A 255 24.27 6.61 -6.16
C THR A 255 23.79 5.39 -5.38
N THR A 256 22.53 5.02 -5.54
CA THR A 256 21.96 3.75 -5.09
C THR A 256 21.37 3.01 -6.30
N PRO A 257 21.62 1.70 -6.47
CA PRO A 257 20.96 0.93 -7.52
C PRO A 257 19.47 0.74 -7.17
N ILE A 258 18.62 0.84 -8.19
CA ILE A 258 17.17 0.66 -8.10
C ILE A 258 16.78 -0.38 -9.14
N LEU A 259 16.13 -1.47 -8.71
CA LEU A 259 15.54 -2.42 -9.64
C LEU A 259 14.25 -1.82 -10.23
N TRP A 260 14.18 -1.74 -11.55
CA TRP A 260 12.99 -1.23 -12.21
C TRP A 260 11.79 -2.16 -12.02
N TYR A 261 10.63 -1.58 -11.73
CA TYR A 261 9.39 -2.28 -11.39
C TYR A 261 8.99 -3.37 -12.40
N TYR A 262 8.96 -3.02 -13.68
CA TYR A 262 8.39 -3.91 -14.71
C TYR A 262 9.47 -4.54 -15.60
N PRO A 263 9.32 -5.82 -15.98
CA PRO A 263 10.24 -6.48 -16.89
C PRO A 263 10.48 -5.66 -18.17
N ARG A 264 11.71 -5.74 -18.70
CA ARG A 264 12.12 -5.07 -19.95
C ARG A 264 12.03 -3.53 -19.93
N GLY A 265 11.97 -2.91 -18.74
CA GLY A 265 11.90 -1.45 -18.63
C GLY A 265 10.55 -0.87 -19.06
N LEU A 266 9.48 -1.67 -19.03
CA LEU A 266 8.13 -1.19 -19.33
C LEU A 266 7.71 -0.11 -18.33
N LYS A 267 6.96 0.89 -18.81
CA LYS A 267 6.47 1.97 -17.96
C LYS A 267 5.19 1.60 -17.20
N SER A 268 4.45 0.63 -17.72
CA SER A 268 3.17 0.17 -17.16
C SER A 268 2.87 -1.25 -17.60
N ILE A 269 2.01 -1.91 -16.83
CA ILE A 269 1.37 -3.18 -17.15
C ILE A 269 -0.13 -3.01 -16.90
N ALA A 270 -0.96 -3.68 -17.70
CA ALA A 270 -2.39 -3.77 -17.47
C ALA A 270 -2.76 -5.24 -17.24
N MET A 271 -3.58 -5.48 -16.21
CA MET A 271 -4.28 -6.75 -16.01
C MET A 271 -5.75 -6.53 -16.35
N MET A 272 -6.32 -7.41 -17.17
CA MET A 272 -7.72 -7.35 -17.57
C MET A 272 -8.42 -8.61 -17.12
N SER A 273 -9.43 -8.45 -16.27
CA SER A 273 -10.30 -9.53 -15.82
C SER A 273 -11.75 -9.26 -16.17
N HIS A 274 -12.56 -10.31 -16.16
CA HIS A 274 -13.95 -10.25 -16.56
C HIS A 274 -14.77 -11.28 -15.80
N ASP A 275 -15.94 -10.82 -15.35
CA ASP A 275 -16.79 -11.55 -14.42
C ASP A 275 -17.92 -12.25 -15.18
N SER A 276 -18.12 -13.52 -14.87
CA SER A 276 -19.10 -14.37 -15.53
C SER A 276 -20.49 -14.32 -14.88
N ASP A 277 -20.91 -13.19 -14.33
CA ASP A 277 -22.13 -13.00 -13.50
C ASP A 277 -23.38 -13.76 -13.99
N HIS A 278 -23.58 -13.82 -15.32
CA HIS A 278 -24.73 -14.46 -15.95
C HIS A 278 -24.42 -15.82 -16.60
N ASN A 279 -23.16 -16.25 -16.61
CA ASN A 279 -22.69 -17.50 -17.23
C ASN A 279 -23.15 -17.66 -18.71
N ASP A 280 -23.27 -16.54 -19.43
CA ASP A 280 -23.75 -16.53 -20.82
C ASP A 280 -22.66 -17.06 -21.77
N GLN A 281 -22.92 -18.22 -22.36
CA GLN A 281 -21.98 -18.91 -23.25
C GLN A 281 -21.72 -18.15 -24.55
N GLN A 282 -22.72 -17.43 -25.06
CA GLN A 282 -22.59 -16.70 -26.33
C GLN A 282 -21.76 -15.44 -26.15
N LEU A 283 -22.00 -14.70 -25.06
CA LEU A 283 -21.19 -13.53 -24.71
C LEU A 283 -19.75 -13.93 -24.41
N ALA A 284 -19.53 -15.03 -23.69
CA ALA A 284 -18.20 -15.54 -23.41
C ALA A 284 -17.43 -15.88 -24.70
N ARG A 285 -18.05 -16.60 -25.64
CA ARG A 285 -17.42 -16.88 -26.96
C ARG A 285 -17.10 -15.62 -27.73
N SER A 286 -18.01 -14.65 -27.74
CA SER A 286 -17.81 -13.37 -28.43
C SER A 286 -16.63 -12.58 -27.85
N LEU A 287 -16.50 -12.54 -26.52
CA LEU A 287 -15.39 -11.88 -25.84
C LEU A 287 -14.06 -12.61 -26.07
N LEU A 288 -14.07 -13.95 -26.08
CA LEU A 288 -12.89 -14.75 -26.41
C LEU A 288 -12.41 -14.44 -27.83
N GLU A 289 -13.31 -14.41 -28.82
CA GLU A 289 -12.97 -14.06 -30.20
C GLU A 289 -12.31 -12.67 -30.30
N VAL A 290 -12.82 -11.68 -29.57
CA VAL A 290 -12.24 -10.33 -29.54
C VAL A 290 -10.85 -10.32 -28.90
N THR A 291 -10.70 -10.94 -27.73
CA THR A 291 -9.42 -10.94 -27.01
C THR A 291 -8.34 -11.74 -27.74
N ASP A 292 -8.70 -12.85 -28.40
CA ASP A 292 -7.80 -13.61 -29.28
C ASP A 292 -7.39 -12.79 -30.50
N HIS A 293 -8.35 -12.10 -31.14
CA HIS A 293 -8.06 -11.28 -32.31
C HIS A 293 -7.08 -10.14 -31.99
N LEU A 294 -7.17 -9.59 -30.78
CA LEU A 294 -6.29 -8.54 -30.29
C LEU A 294 -4.98 -9.05 -29.68
N ASP A 295 -4.80 -10.37 -29.56
CA ASP A 295 -3.68 -11.02 -28.87
C ASP A 295 -3.50 -10.51 -27.42
N ILE A 296 -4.62 -10.37 -26.71
CA ILE A 296 -4.66 -9.92 -25.32
C ILE A 296 -5.05 -11.09 -24.43
N LYS A 297 -4.16 -11.46 -23.50
CA LYS A 297 -4.45 -12.42 -22.44
C LYS A 297 -5.19 -11.75 -21.29
N THR A 298 -6.23 -12.42 -20.82
CA THR A 298 -7.16 -11.92 -19.81
C THR A 298 -7.48 -13.01 -18.79
N THR A 299 -8.00 -12.60 -17.64
CA THR A 299 -8.40 -13.49 -16.55
C THR A 299 -9.92 -13.64 -16.50
N TRP A 300 -10.40 -14.88 -16.64
CA TRP A 300 -11.83 -15.21 -16.64
C TRP A 300 -12.28 -15.59 -15.23
N CYS A 301 -12.98 -14.69 -14.53
CA CYS A 301 -13.49 -14.93 -13.18
C CYS A 301 -14.81 -15.70 -13.25
N ILE A 302 -14.79 -16.97 -12.85
CA ILE A 302 -15.90 -17.92 -13.02
C ILE A 302 -16.78 -17.98 -11.77
N ILE A 303 -18.06 -17.67 -11.92
CA ILE A 303 -19.04 -17.62 -10.84
C ILE A 303 -19.81 -18.94 -10.72
N TYR A 304 -20.00 -19.36 -9.47
CA TYR A 304 -20.88 -20.47 -9.13
C TYR A 304 -22.30 -19.97 -8.80
N PRO A 305 -23.36 -20.75 -9.08
CA PRO A 305 -23.39 -21.95 -9.91
C PRO A 305 -23.51 -21.62 -11.39
N GLY A 306 -23.10 -22.56 -12.23
CA GLY A 306 -23.23 -22.49 -13.68
C GLY A 306 -21.87 -22.72 -14.33
N GLY A 307 -21.12 -21.65 -14.52
CA GLY A 307 -19.88 -21.68 -15.29
C GLY A 307 -20.12 -21.87 -16.79
N TYR A 308 -19.06 -22.26 -17.50
CA TYR A 308 -19.03 -22.51 -18.93
C TYR A 308 -18.98 -24.01 -19.26
N THR A 309 -19.22 -24.34 -20.52
CA THR A 309 -19.09 -25.72 -20.99
C THR A 309 -17.65 -26.24 -20.85
N PRO A 310 -17.42 -27.54 -20.62
CA PRO A 310 -16.06 -28.12 -20.56
C PRO A 310 -15.19 -27.79 -21.77
N GLU A 311 -15.77 -27.77 -22.98
CA GLU A 311 -15.05 -27.42 -24.21
C GLU A 311 -14.54 -25.97 -24.19
N PHE A 312 -15.27 -25.06 -23.51
CA PHE A 312 -14.86 -23.68 -23.37
C PHE A 312 -13.67 -23.57 -22.40
N TYR A 313 -13.72 -24.26 -21.26
CA TYR A 313 -12.57 -24.31 -20.34
C TYR A 313 -11.33 -24.92 -20.98
N GLN A 314 -11.48 -25.99 -21.76
CA GLN A 314 -10.37 -26.55 -22.55
C GLN A 314 -9.79 -25.51 -23.51
N THR A 315 -10.66 -24.75 -24.18
CA THR A 315 -10.23 -23.67 -25.09
C THR A 315 -9.43 -22.59 -24.36
N LEU A 316 -9.85 -22.18 -23.16
CA LEU A 316 -9.11 -21.21 -22.35
C LEU A 316 -7.72 -21.74 -21.98
N GLN A 317 -7.63 -23.01 -21.57
CA GLN A 317 -6.36 -23.66 -21.22
C GLN A 317 -5.42 -23.80 -22.41
N ASP A 318 -5.92 -24.31 -23.55
CA ASP A 318 -5.12 -24.51 -24.77
C ASP A 318 -4.54 -23.19 -25.30
N ARG A 319 -5.18 -22.06 -24.97
CA ARG A 319 -4.82 -20.72 -25.39
C ARG A 319 -4.16 -19.89 -24.28
N ASP A 320 -3.82 -20.49 -23.14
CA ASP A 320 -3.12 -19.82 -22.03
C ASP A 320 -3.87 -18.59 -21.48
N TYR A 321 -5.20 -18.67 -21.40
CA TYR A 321 -6.00 -17.74 -20.61
C TYR A 321 -6.06 -18.20 -19.16
N GLU A 322 -6.11 -17.25 -18.22
CA GLU A 322 -6.29 -17.58 -16.82
C GLU A 322 -7.76 -17.85 -16.51
N ILE A 323 -8.02 -18.95 -15.80
CA ILE A 323 -9.29 -19.24 -15.15
C ILE A 323 -9.16 -18.90 -13.67
N ALA A 324 -10.01 -18.00 -13.18
CA ALA A 324 -10.02 -17.50 -11.82
C ALA A 324 -11.35 -17.77 -11.13
N LEU A 325 -11.34 -17.79 -9.79
CA LEU A 325 -12.57 -17.92 -9.01
C LEU A 325 -13.32 -16.58 -8.97
N HIS A 326 -14.63 -16.60 -9.21
CA HIS A 326 -15.52 -15.50 -8.87
C HIS A 326 -16.38 -15.89 -7.66
N PHE A 327 -15.82 -15.80 -6.45
CA PHE A 327 -16.48 -16.32 -5.25
C PHE A 327 -17.80 -15.59 -5.00
N ASP A 328 -18.90 -16.35 -5.00
CA ASP A 328 -20.24 -15.82 -4.73
C ASP A 328 -20.66 -16.09 -3.28
N ALA A 329 -20.88 -15.02 -2.53
CA ALA A 329 -21.41 -15.07 -1.17
C ALA A 329 -22.67 -14.19 -1.02
N LEU A 330 -23.35 -13.91 -2.13
CA LEU A 330 -24.46 -12.95 -2.18
C LEU A 330 -25.75 -13.52 -2.76
N THR A 331 -25.72 -14.41 -3.76
CA THR A 331 -26.94 -14.76 -4.50
C THR A 331 -27.96 -15.59 -3.72
N LYS A 332 -27.64 -15.99 -2.47
CA LYS A 332 -28.49 -16.78 -1.55
C LYS A 332 -28.95 -18.13 -2.13
N LYS A 333 -28.18 -18.68 -3.07
CA LYS A 333 -28.32 -20.05 -3.58
C LYS A 333 -27.60 -21.03 -2.63
N THR A 334 -27.72 -22.33 -2.90
CA THR A 334 -26.98 -23.36 -2.16
C THR A 334 -25.48 -23.16 -2.36
N TYR A 335 -24.72 -23.08 -1.26
CA TYR A 335 -23.27 -22.84 -1.23
C TYR A 335 -22.82 -21.43 -1.63
N THR A 336 -23.66 -20.41 -1.47
CA THR A 336 -23.32 -19.01 -1.79
C THR A 336 -23.46 -18.08 -0.58
N SER A 337 -22.99 -18.54 0.59
CA SER A 337 -22.93 -17.77 1.83
C SER A 337 -21.49 -17.35 2.13
N TRP A 338 -21.30 -16.27 2.89
CA TRP A 338 -19.98 -15.85 3.37
C TRP A 338 -19.45 -16.82 4.45
N THR A 339 -18.95 -17.97 4.02
CA THR A 339 -18.34 -18.96 4.90
C THR A 339 -17.15 -19.62 4.21
N ARG A 340 -16.20 -20.07 5.02
CA ARG A 340 -15.05 -20.84 4.52
C ARG A 340 -15.47 -22.12 3.81
N ASP A 341 -16.54 -22.77 4.25
CA ASP A 341 -17.01 -24.02 3.65
C ASP A 341 -17.60 -23.81 2.25
N ASP A 342 -18.38 -22.75 2.06
CA ASP A 342 -18.92 -22.37 0.75
C ASP A 342 -17.80 -21.92 -0.20
N PHE A 343 -16.83 -21.14 0.30
CA PHE A 343 -15.62 -20.82 -0.47
C PHE A 343 -14.85 -22.08 -0.89
N ASN A 344 -14.63 -23.01 0.04
CA ASN A 344 -13.96 -24.29 -0.25
C ASN A 344 -14.72 -25.10 -1.30
N TYR A 345 -16.05 -25.12 -1.22
CA TYR A 345 -16.91 -25.83 -2.15
C TYR A 345 -16.80 -25.24 -3.55
N GLN A 346 -16.97 -23.92 -3.71
CA GLN A 346 -16.90 -23.26 -5.01
C GLN A 346 -15.50 -23.40 -5.64
N HIS A 347 -14.44 -23.27 -4.85
CA HIS A 347 -13.08 -23.52 -5.30
C HIS A 347 -12.90 -24.96 -5.84
N GLN A 348 -13.35 -25.98 -5.11
CA GLN A 348 -13.28 -27.38 -5.55
C GLN A 348 -14.21 -27.71 -6.72
N TRP A 349 -15.35 -27.04 -6.80
CA TRP A 349 -16.24 -27.12 -7.94
C TRP A 349 -15.54 -26.63 -9.21
N LEU A 350 -14.98 -25.42 -9.19
CA LEU A 350 -14.35 -24.84 -10.38
C LEU A 350 -13.13 -25.64 -10.85
N ILE A 351 -12.31 -26.14 -9.91
CA ILE A 351 -11.21 -27.06 -10.22
C ILE A 351 -11.69 -28.29 -11.02
N ARG A 352 -12.84 -28.86 -10.63
CA ARG A 352 -13.40 -30.05 -11.27
C ARG A 352 -14.04 -29.72 -12.62
N GLU A 353 -14.82 -28.65 -12.70
CA GLU A 353 -15.50 -28.27 -13.95
C GLU A 353 -14.52 -27.82 -15.03
N ALA A 354 -13.46 -27.11 -14.65
CA ALA A 354 -12.44 -26.63 -15.57
C ALA A 354 -11.30 -27.65 -15.81
N ASP A 355 -11.28 -28.79 -15.12
CA ASP A 355 -10.20 -29.80 -15.16
C ASP A 355 -8.79 -29.20 -14.97
N ILE A 356 -8.65 -28.32 -13.98
CA ILE A 356 -7.38 -27.62 -13.66
C ILE A 356 -6.83 -28.08 -12.31
N SER A 357 -5.50 -28.08 -12.15
CA SER A 357 -4.88 -28.50 -10.89
C SER A 357 -4.91 -27.45 -9.79
N LYS A 358 -4.98 -26.16 -10.15
CA LYS A 358 -4.96 -25.04 -9.20
C LYS A 358 -5.62 -23.79 -9.76
N LEU A 359 -6.21 -22.99 -8.86
CA LEU A 359 -6.65 -21.62 -9.13
C LEU A 359 -5.62 -20.65 -8.57
N LYS A 360 -5.20 -19.66 -9.36
CA LYS A 360 -4.20 -18.67 -8.94
C LYS A 360 -4.81 -17.38 -8.40
N SER A 361 -5.98 -16.99 -8.91
CA SER A 361 -6.61 -15.74 -8.51
C SER A 361 -8.10 -15.88 -8.19
N ASN A 362 -8.59 -14.91 -7.44
CA ASN A 362 -9.99 -14.74 -7.08
C ASN A 362 -10.43 -13.29 -7.31
N LYS A 363 -11.73 -13.10 -7.53
CA LYS A 363 -12.44 -11.84 -7.34
C LYS A 363 -13.81 -12.14 -6.72
N ASN A 364 -14.19 -11.50 -5.63
CA ASN A 364 -15.49 -11.74 -5.03
C ASN A 364 -16.60 -11.08 -5.87
N HIS A 365 -17.70 -11.80 -6.05
CA HIS A 365 -18.90 -11.25 -6.65
C HIS A 365 -19.40 -10.06 -5.83
N TYR A 366 -19.74 -8.95 -6.51
CA TYR A 366 -20.10 -7.67 -5.87
C TYR A 366 -19.03 -7.07 -4.96
N THR A 367 -17.74 -7.44 -5.11
CA THR A 367 -16.69 -7.07 -4.13
C THR A 367 -17.08 -7.39 -2.69
N ARG A 368 -17.91 -8.43 -2.50
CA ARG A 368 -18.42 -8.88 -1.21
C ARG A 368 -17.26 -9.11 -0.23
N TRP A 369 -17.37 -8.57 0.98
CA TRP A 369 -16.32 -8.67 1.99
C TRP A 369 -16.88 -8.65 3.41
N GLU A 370 -16.31 -9.44 4.33
CA GLU A 370 -16.53 -9.27 5.76
C GLU A 370 -15.20 -9.36 6.52
N ASN A 371 -15.20 -8.79 7.72
CA ASN A 371 -14.05 -8.72 8.61
C ASN A 371 -12.86 -8.02 7.96
N ARG A 372 -11.65 -8.26 8.46
CA ARG A 372 -10.41 -7.61 7.98
C ARG A 372 -9.61 -8.51 7.04
N LEU A 373 -8.98 -9.56 7.59
CA LEU A 373 -8.01 -10.40 6.88
C LEU A 373 -8.47 -11.85 6.65
N GLU A 374 -9.63 -12.21 7.16
CA GLU A 374 -10.11 -13.59 7.15
C GLU A 374 -10.14 -14.20 5.73
N PHE A 375 -10.64 -13.44 4.76
CA PHE A 375 -10.72 -13.90 3.38
C PHE A 375 -9.33 -14.17 2.77
N PHE A 376 -8.33 -13.34 3.07
CA PHE A 376 -6.96 -13.58 2.63
C PHE A 376 -6.41 -14.91 3.18
N HIS A 377 -6.75 -15.27 4.42
CA HIS A 377 -6.38 -16.58 4.98
C HIS A 377 -7.08 -17.74 4.27
N TRP A 378 -8.32 -17.56 3.81
CA TRP A 378 -9.01 -18.57 3.01
C TRP A 378 -8.31 -18.76 1.66
N CYS A 379 -8.00 -17.65 0.98
CA CYS A 379 -7.22 -17.64 -0.27
C CYS A 379 -5.87 -18.34 -0.11
N GLN A 380 -5.08 -17.94 0.89
CA GLN A 380 -3.78 -18.54 1.20
C GLN A 380 -3.89 -20.04 1.45
N ALA A 381 -4.89 -20.48 2.22
CA ALA A 381 -5.10 -21.91 2.52
C ALA A 381 -5.47 -22.74 1.28
N LYS A 382 -5.89 -22.11 0.18
CA LYS A 382 -6.17 -22.75 -1.11
C LYS A 382 -5.09 -22.53 -2.16
N GLY A 383 -4.03 -21.78 -1.84
CA GLY A 383 -2.98 -21.45 -2.79
C GLY A 383 -3.40 -20.42 -3.84
N ILE A 384 -4.43 -19.62 -3.55
CA ILE A 384 -4.75 -18.42 -4.33
C ILE A 384 -3.67 -17.38 -4.01
N GLU A 385 -3.01 -16.91 -5.06
CA GLU A 385 -1.85 -16.01 -5.02
C GLU A 385 -2.29 -14.54 -5.11
N VAL A 386 -3.42 -14.24 -5.75
CA VAL A 386 -3.93 -12.86 -5.96
C VAL A 386 -5.43 -12.78 -5.73
N ASP A 387 -5.88 -11.78 -4.96
CA ASP A 387 -7.28 -11.39 -4.88
C ASP A 387 -7.49 -10.01 -5.52
N GLN A 388 -8.55 -9.88 -6.32
CA GLN A 388 -8.89 -8.67 -7.07
C GLN A 388 -10.14 -7.96 -6.50
N SER A 389 -10.52 -8.24 -5.25
CA SER A 389 -11.78 -7.78 -4.68
C SER A 389 -11.67 -6.40 -4.02
N LYS A 390 -10.49 -6.03 -3.51
CA LYS A 390 -10.23 -4.73 -2.86
C LYS A 390 -10.27 -3.58 -3.88
N GLY A 391 -11.48 -3.11 -4.14
CA GLY A 391 -11.76 -1.99 -5.02
C GLY A 391 -13.17 -1.43 -4.79
N PRO A 392 -13.53 -0.37 -5.54
CA PRO A 392 -14.85 0.25 -5.45
C PRO A 392 -15.95 -0.52 -6.18
N SER A 393 -17.20 -0.36 -5.74
CA SER A 393 -18.39 -0.88 -6.43
C SER A 393 -19.39 0.20 -6.84
N LYS A 394 -19.24 1.45 -6.36
CA LYS A 394 -20.14 2.57 -6.66
C LYS A 394 -19.47 3.66 -7.49
N LEU A 395 -20.28 4.51 -8.12
CA LEU A 395 -19.82 5.62 -8.94
C LEU A 395 -18.95 6.59 -8.14
N GLY A 396 -19.40 7.00 -6.95
CA GLY A 396 -18.69 7.95 -6.08
C GLY A 396 -17.41 7.40 -5.44
N THR A 397 -17.17 6.08 -5.53
CA THR A 397 -15.96 5.43 -5.01
C THR A 397 -14.94 5.07 -6.09
N ILE A 398 -15.23 5.33 -7.37
CA ILE A 398 -14.31 5.07 -8.49
C ILE A 398 -12.91 5.64 -8.23
N GLY A 399 -11.88 4.95 -8.73
CA GLY A 399 -10.50 5.37 -8.65
C GLY A 399 -9.71 4.53 -7.65
N PHE A 400 -9.06 5.18 -6.70
CA PHE A 400 -8.06 4.60 -5.80
C PHE A 400 -8.44 4.70 -4.31
N PRO A 401 -9.63 4.28 -3.87
CA PRO A 401 -10.02 4.36 -2.46
C PRO A 401 -9.15 3.49 -1.54
N PHE A 402 -8.40 2.55 -2.10
CA PHE A 402 -7.44 1.66 -1.42
C PHE A 402 -6.00 1.81 -1.97
N GLY A 403 -5.69 2.87 -2.72
CA GLY A 403 -4.40 3.06 -3.40
C GLY A 403 -4.33 2.62 -4.87
N GLY A 404 -3.16 2.80 -5.50
CA GLY A 404 -2.86 2.74 -6.93
C GLY A 404 -2.90 1.35 -7.59
N SER A 405 -3.61 0.38 -7.00
CA SER A 405 -3.75 -0.99 -7.50
C SER A 405 -2.45 -1.79 -7.69
N HIS A 406 -1.31 -1.28 -7.20
CA HIS A 406 -0.09 -2.09 -7.09
C HIS A 406 -0.35 -3.27 -6.15
N PRO A 407 0.02 -4.52 -6.53
CA PRO A 407 -0.13 -5.66 -5.63
C PRO A 407 0.54 -5.41 -4.30
N TRP A 408 -0.06 -5.86 -3.21
CA TRP A 408 0.46 -5.70 -1.86
C TRP A 408 0.14 -6.94 -1.01
N TYR A 409 0.92 -7.14 0.06
CA TYR A 409 0.65 -8.22 1.01
C TYR A 409 -0.03 -7.67 2.27
N PRO A 410 -1.17 -8.24 2.70
CA PRO A 410 -1.81 -7.83 3.94
C PRO A 410 -0.94 -8.12 5.14
N ILE A 411 -0.91 -7.19 6.09
CA ILE A 411 -0.19 -7.31 7.36
C ILE A 411 -1.17 -7.48 8.53
N ASP A 412 -0.97 -8.57 9.27
CA ASP A 412 -1.75 -8.90 10.46
C ASP A 412 -1.30 -8.12 11.71
N ASP A 413 -2.04 -8.27 12.81
CA ASP A 413 -1.75 -7.58 14.06
C ASP A 413 -0.44 -8.04 14.74
N ASN A 414 0.18 -9.11 14.23
CA ASN A 414 1.49 -9.60 14.66
C ASN A 414 2.62 -9.19 13.69
N GLY A 415 2.33 -8.39 12.67
CA GLY A 415 3.30 -7.95 11.66
C GLY A 415 3.61 -9.01 10.60
N LYS A 416 2.81 -10.07 10.52
CA LYS A 416 2.98 -11.13 9.52
C LYS A 416 2.28 -10.75 8.22
N ARG A 417 3.00 -10.91 7.11
CA ARG A 417 2.53 -10.75 5.73
C ARG A 417 2.02 -12.06 5.13
#